data_AF-R6BGZ9-F1
#
_entry.id   AF-R6BGZ9-F1
#
_cell.length_a   1.000
_cell.length_b   1.000
_cell.length_c   1.000
_cell.angle_alpha   90.00
_cell.angle_beta   90.00
_cell.angle_gamma   90.00
#
_symmetry.space_group_name_H-M   'P 1'
#
loop_
_entity.id
_entity.type
_entity.pdbx_description
1 polymer ?
#
loop_
_entity_poly.entity_id
_entity_poly.type
_entity_poly.pdbx_seq_one_letter_code
_entity_poly.pdbx_strand_id
1 'polypeptide(L)'
;MIEVSYEPVEIASGGQLVFLRVQNPTPGIWGFQIYPRQISSGIFHIWLPISGFAMENTRFLNSNPDTTIVCPSNAEGVITCAAYNHATGGLFIQSSRGYTRTGNIKPDIASPGVEVYGARSSASKFAKPGFGRESGTSISAALTAGATALFVNWGLQSDPPRYFTNREIKSLLIRGATRSSNLLYPNREWGYGTLNLYQIFQVLL
;
A
#
# COMPACT_ATOMS: atom_id res chain seq x y z
N MET A 1 -29.30 -13.61 -0.47
CA MET A 1 -29.90 -12.30 -0.11
C MET A 1 -28.99 -11.20 -0.65
N ILE A 2 -29.55 -10.11 -1.17
CA ILE A 2 -28.78 -8.93 -1.62
C ILE A 2 -29.19 -7.77 -0.73
N GLU A 3 -28.23 -7.18 -0.03
CA GLU A 3 -28.42 -5.99 0.80
C GLU A 3 -27.65 -4.83 0.18
N VAL A 4 -28.29 -3.66 0.11
CA VAL A 4 -27.66 -2.43 -0.34
C VAL A 4 -27.89 -1.36 0.71
N SER A 5 -26.81 -0.82 1.25
CA SER A 5 -26.86 0.34 2.14
C SER A 5 -26.19 1.54 1.49
N TYR A 6 -26.79 2.70 1.69
CA TYR A 6 -26.33 3.97 1.17
C TYR A 6 -25.91 4.84 2.34
N GLU A 7 -24.69 5.36 2.26
CA GLU A 7 -24.17 6.37 3.17
C GLU A 7 -23.90 7.62 2.31
N PRO A 8 -24.82 8.61 2.31
CA PRO A 8 -24.71 9.78 1.45
C PRO A 8 -23.44 10.59 1.70
N VAL A 9 -22.95 10.57 2.94
CA VAL A 9 -21.73 11.24 3.38
C VAL A 9 -20.99 10.30 4.32
N GLU A 10 -19.91 9.70 3.82
CA GLU A 10 -18.96 8.95 4.63
C GLU A 10 -18.09 9.96 5.41
N ILE A 11 -18.00 9.77 6.73
CA ILE A 11 -17.50 10.80 7.66
C ILE A 11 -16.05 11.20 7.37
N ALA A 12 -15.18 10.26 6.98
CA ALA A 12 -13.75 10.55 6.80
C ALA A 12 -13.45 11.28 5.48
N SER A 13 -14.21 11.01 4.43
CA SER A 13 -13.93 11.52 3.08
C SER A 13 -14.95 12.51 2.54
N GLY A 14 -16.09 12.67 3.20
CA GLY A 14 -17.21 13.49 2.74
C GLY A 14 -17.88 12.98 1.45
N GLY A 15 -17.45 11.82 0.93
CA GLY A 15 -17.97 11.23 -0.30
C GLY A 15 -19.16 10.31 -0.06
N GLN A 16 -19.91 10.02 -1.12
CA GLN A 16 -20.95 9.00 -1.07
C GLN A 16 -20.33 7.60 -1.04
N LEU A 17 -20.78 6.76 -0.12
CA LEU A 17 -20.44 5.35 -0.05
C LEU A 17 -21.70 4.51 -0.29
N VAL A 18 -21.57 3.50 -1.14
CA VAL A 18 -22.58 2.47 -1.34
C VAL A 18 -21.96 1.14 -0.95
N PHE A 19 -22.56 0.45 0.01
CA PHE A 19 -22.11 -0.86 0.43
C PHE A 19 -23.11 -1.92 -0.07
N LEU A 20 -22.59 -2.83 -0.88
CA LEU A 20 -23.35 -3.93 -1.46
C LEU A 20 -22.88 -5.24 -0.83
N ARG A 21 -23.81 -5.97 -0.20
CA ARG A 21 -23.55 -7.31 0.33
C ARG A 21 -24.39 -8.32 -0.43
N VAL A 22 -23.72 -9.33 -0.99
CA VAL A 22 -24.36 -10.47 -1.64
C VAL A 22 -24.05 -11.71 -0.83
N GLN A 23 -25.08 -12.30 -0.21
CA GLN A 23 -24.97 -13.54 0.55
C GLN A 23 -25.38 -14.73 -0.31
N ASN A 24 -24.53 -15.77 -0.33
CA ASN A 24 -24.68 -16.99 -1.13
C ASN A 24 -24.98 -16.68 -2.61
N PRO A 25 -24.10 -15.92 -3.31
CA PRO A 25 -24.27 -15.65 -4.73
C PRO A 25 -24.26 -16.95 -5.53
N THR A 26 -25.13 -17.06 -6.51
CA THR A 26 -25.02 -18.09 -7.54
C THR A 26 -23.75 -17.84 -8.38
N PRO A 27 -22.95 -18.88 -8.67
CA PRO A 27 -21.80 -18.74 -9.56
C PRO A 27 -22.23 -18.26 -10.94
N GLY A 28 -21.52 -17.26 -11.48
CA GLY A 28 -21.83 -16.72 -12.80
C GLY A 28 -21.32 -15.29 -12.99
N ILE A 29 -21.68 -14.70 -14.12
CA ILE A 29 -21.38 -13.31 -14.44
C ILE A 29 -22.50 -12.44 -13.87
N TRP A 30 -22.14 -11.54 -12.96
CA TRP A 30 -23.04 -10.56 -12.36
C TRP A 30 -22.81 -9.19 -13.00
N GLY A 31 -23.91 -8.56 -13.43
CA GLY A 31 -23.89 -7.19 -13.98
C GLY A 31 -24.35 -6.19 -12.94
N PHE A 32 -23.54 -5.14 -12.71
CA PHE A 32 -23.91 -4.00 -11.87
C PHE A 32 -24.11 -2.78 -12.77
N GLN A 33 -25.33 -2.27 -12.83
CA GLN A 33 -25.64 -1.04 -13.56
C GLN A 33 -25.67 0.14 -12.59
N ILE A 34 -24.90 1.18 -12.89
CA ILE A 34 -24.75 2.36 -12.04
C ILE A 34 -25.34 3.55 -12.80
N TYR A 35 -26.37 4.16 -12.22
CA TYR A 35 -27.06 5.32 -12.79
C TYR A 35 -26.85 6.54 -11.88
N PRO A 36 -26.18 7.61 -12.36
CA PRO A 36 -26.02 8.82 -11.56
C PRO A 36 -27.35 9.57 -11.49
N ARG A 37 -27.77 9.96 -10.27
CA ARG A 37 -28.91 10.88 -10.10
C ARG A 37 -28.51 12.34 -10.33
N GLN A 38 -27.28 12.68 -9.96
CA GLN A 38 -26.62 13.95 -10.22
C GLN A 38 -25.14 13.69 -10.47
N ILE A 39 -24.57 14.34 -11.46
CA ILE A 39 -23.15 14.17 -11.84
C ILE A 39 -22.39 15.38 -11.32
N SER A 40 -21.40 15.14 -10.45
CA SER A 40 -20.41 16.15 -10.06
C SER A 40 -19.13 15.99 -10.89
N SER A 41 -18.32 14.97 -10.63
CA SER A 41 -17.10 14.64 -11.37
C SER A 41 -17.28 13.49 -12.36
N GLY A 42 -18.31 12.65 -12.16
CA GLY A 42 -18.52 11.41 -12.93
C GLY A 42 -17.54 10.27 -12.60
N ILE A 43 -16.61 10.48 -11.68
CA ILE A 43 -15.63 9.48 -11.26
C ILE A 43 -16.20 8.68 -10.10
N PHE A 44 -16.21 7.36 -10.23
CA PHE A 44 -16.53 6.43 -9.14
C PHE A 44 -15.51 5.31 -9.09
N HIS A 45 -15.44 4.64 -7.94
CA HIS A 45 -14.64 3.46 -7.74
C HIS A 45 -15.49 2.37 -7.12
N ILE A 46 -15.22 1.13 -7.50
CA ILE A 46 -15.82 -0.06 -6.90
C ILE A 46 -14.70 -1.04 -6.57
N TRP A 47 -14.74 -1.57 -5.37
CA TRP A 47 -13.76 -2.55 -4.89
C TRP A 47 -14.46 -3.81 -4.44
N LEU A 48 -13.79 -4.94 -4.67
CA LEU A 48 -14.10 -6.19 -4.00
C LEU A 48 -13.34 -6.26 -2.68
N PRO A 49 -13.75 -7.14 -1.74
CA PRO A 49 -12.95 -7.45 -0.57
C PRO A 49 -11.52 -7.86 -0.94
N ILE A 50 -10.58 -7.63 -0.02
CA ILE A 50 -9.19 -8.06 -0.21
C ILE A 50 -9.11 -9.58 -0.45
N SER A 51 -8.04 -10.01 -1.13
CA SER A 51 -7.81 -11.42 -1.42
C SER A 51 -7.88 -12.27 -0.15
N GLY A 52 -8.59 -13.41 -0.22
CA GLY A 52 -8.85 -14.29 0.93
C GLY A 52 -10.15 -13.99 1.70
N PHE A 53 -10.80 -12.85 1.45
CA PHE A 53 -12.10 -12.48 2.07
C PHE A 53 -13.28 -12.62 1.10
N ALA A 54 -13.03 -13.01 -0.14
CA ALA A 54 -14.03 -13.37 -1.14
C ALA A 54 -13.78 -14.80 -1.62
N MET A 55 -14.78 -15.42 -2.25
CA MET A 55 -14.64 -16.73 -2.89
C MET A 55 -13.55 -16.67 -3.97
N GLU A 56 -12.83 -17.77 -4.16
CA GLU A 56 -11.84 -17.89 -5.21
C GLU A 56 -12.45 -17.56 -6.58
N ASN A 57 -11.69 -16.89 -7.45
CA ASN A 57 -12.13 -16.38 -8.75
C ASN A 57 -13.17 -15.23 -8.74
N THR A 58 -13.55 -14.69 -7.58
CA THR A 58 -14.36 -13.46 -7.53
C THR A 58 -13.53 -12.26 -7.99
N ARG A 59 -13.80 -11.74 -9.20
CA ARG A 59 -13.07 -10.60 -9.79
C ARG A 59 -13.95 -9.78 -10.70
N PHE A 60 -13.55 -8.54 -10.96
CA PHE A 60 -14.09 -7.77 -12.07
C PHE A 60 -13.53 -8.29 -13.40
N LEU A 61 -14.39 -8.40 -14.41
CA LEU A 61 -13.97 -8.79 -15.77
C LEU A 61 -13.12 -7.70 -16.43
N ASN A 62 -13.39 -6.43 -16.13
CA ASN A 62 -12.62 -5.29 -16.57
C ASN A 62 -12.11 -4.53 -15.33
N SER A 63 -10.95 -4.93 -14.81
CA SER A 63 -10.34 -4.34 -13.62
C SER A 63 -9.37 -3.21 -13.97
N ASN A 64 -9.19 -2.28 -13.02
CA ASN A 64 -8.14 -1.26 -13.07
C ASN A 64 -7.06 -1.62 -12.03
N PRO A 65 -5.76 -1.68 -12.41
CA PRO A 65 -4.69 -1.97 -11.46
C PRO A 65 -4.39 -0.81 -10.49
N ASP A 66 -4.83 0.41 -10.80
CA ASP A 66 -4.61 1.62 -10.02
C ASP A 66 -5.68 1.83 -8.93
N THR A 67 -5.34 2.65 -7.94
CA THR A 67 -6.20 2.93 -6.78
C THR A 67 -6.59 1.64 -6.02
N THR A 68 -5.60 0.79 -5.79
CA THR A 68 -5.72 -0.51 -5.09
C THR A 68 -5.05 -0.51 -3.71
N ILE A 69 -4.59 0.66 -3.23
CA ILE A 69 -4.00 0.82 -1.89
C ILE A 69 -5.06 0.53 -0.84
N VAL A 70 -4.81 -0.51 -0.03
CA VAL A 70 -5.73 -0.97 1.02
C VAL A 70 -5.74 -0.01 2.21
N CYS A 71 -6.93 0.18 2.81
CA CYS A 71 -7.04 0.82 4.13
C CYS A 71 -6.31 -0.03 5.18
N PRO A 72 -5.55 0.56 6.13
CA PRO A 72 -5.38 1.99 6.42
C PRO A 72 -4.21 2.68 5.69
N SER A 73 -3.55 2.00 4.75
CA SER A 73 -2.35 2.53 4.05
C SER A 73 -2.65 3.71 3.12
N ASN A 74 -3.91 3.97 2.80
CA ASN A 74 -4.33 5.15 2.04
C ASN A 74 -4.37 6.45 2.87
N ALA A 75 -4.17 6.37 4.19
CA ALA A 75 -4.12 7.54 5.07
C ALA A 75 -2.83 8.36 4.87
N GLU A 76 -2.95 9.69 4.98
CA GLU A 76 -1.85 10.63 4.78
C GLU A 76 -0.73 10.43 5.81
N GLY A 77 -1.06 10.18 7.07
CA GLY A 77 -0.09 10.04 8.16
C GLY A 77 0.68 8.72 8.20
N VAL A 78 0.23 7.70 7.47
CA VAL A 78 0.86 6.35 7.47
C VAL A 78 2.00 6.33 6.47
N ILE A 79 3.15 5.72 6.79
CA ILE A 79 4.21 5.45 5.80
C ILE A 79 3.87 4.15 5.08
N THR A 80 3.63 4.23 3.78
CA THR A 80 3.16 3.11 2.96
C THR A 80 4.21 2.67 1.98
N CYS A 81 4.43 1.35 1.94
CA CYS A 81 5.50 0.74 1.16
C CYS A 81 4.93 -0.12 0.03
N ALA A 82 5.37 0.12 -1.20
CA ALA A 82 5.31 -0.87 -2.26
C ALA A 82 6.40 -1.93 -2.09
N ALA A 83 6.21 -3.07 -2.75
CA ALA A 83 7.18 -4.13 -2.82
C ALA A 83 7.87 -4.17 -4.18
N TYR A 84 9.18 -4.40 -4.16
CA TYR A 84 9.94 -4.73 -5.35
C TYR A 84 10.90 -5.89 -5.09
N ASN A 85 11.36 -6.51 -6.17
CA ASN A 85 12.36 -7.55 -6.13
C ASN A 85 13.76 -6.92 -6.11
N HIS A 86 14.47 -7.13 -5.01
CA HIS A 86 15.80 -6.56 -4.81
C HIS A 86 16.88 -7.16 -5.72
N ALA A 87 16.67 -8.36 -6.27
CA ALA A 87 17.61 -9.02 -7.16
C ALA A 87 17.45 -8.57 -8.61
N THR A 88 16.22 -8.33 -9.07
CA THR A 88 15.94 -7.94 -10.46
C THR A 88 15.67 -6.44 -10.64
N GLY A 89 15.40 -5.72 -9.55
CA GLY A 89 14.93 -4.33 -9.60
C GLY A 89 13.49 -4.16 -10.09
N GLY A 90 12.78 -5.26 -10.35
CA GLY A 90 11.40 -5.23 -10.87
C GLY A 90 10.36 -4.99 -9.77
N LEU A 91 9.30 -4.26 -10.08
CA LEU A 91 8.15 -4.07 -9.20
C LEU A 91 7.45 -5.41 -8.92
N PHE A 92 6.98 -5.62 -7.69
CA PHE A 92 6.16 -6.78 -7.38
C PHE A 92 4.78 -6.65 -8.04
N ILE A 93 4.40 -7.63 -8.86
CA ILE A 93 3.17 -7.55 -9.66
C ILE A 93 1.90 -7.43 -8.81
N GLN A 94 1.89 -7.98 -7.60
CA GLN A 94 0.77 -7.91 -6.66
C GLN A 94 0.85 -6.70 -5.72
N SER A 95 1.84 -5.82 -5.87
CA SER A 95 1.90 -4.59 -5.09
C SER A 95 0.76 -3.66 -5.49
N SER A 96 -0.05 -3.25 -4.52
CA SER A 96 -1.06 -2.22 -4.72
C SER A 96 -0.45 -0.94 -5.29
N ARG A 97 -1.20 -0.29 -6.16
CA ARG A 97 -0.82 0.96 -6.83
C ARG A 97 -1.76 2.08 -6.44
N GLY A 98 -1.22 3.28 -6.33
CA GLY A 98 -2.02 4.47 -6.11
C GLY A 98 -2.52 5.10 -7.40
N TYR A 99 -2.84 6.40 -7.41
CA TYR A 99 -3.02 7.23 -6.21
C TYR A 99 -4.23 6.76 -5.40
N THR A 100 -4.43 7.32 -4.20
CA THR A 100 -5.68 7.08 -3.47
C THR A 100 -6.88 7.61 -4.26
N ARG A 101 -8.10 7.25 -3.87
CA ARG A 101 -9.33 7.78 -4.49
C ARG A 101 -9.35 9.32 -4.51
N THR A 102 -8.75 9.97 -3.51
CA THR A 102 -8.67 11.43 -3.37
C THR A 102 -7.45 12.03 -4.07
N GLY A 103 -6.65 11.24 -4.79
CA GLY A 103 -5.46 11.69 -5.50
C GLY A 103 -4.19 11.80 -4.65
N ASN A 104 -4.21 11.33 -3.40
CA ASN A 104 -3.00 11.35 -2.56
C ASN A 104 -1.96 10.38 -3.10
N ILE A 105 -0.70 10.81 -3.05
CA ILE A 105 0.44 10.01 -3.50
C ILE A 105 0.65 8.85 -2.53
N LYS A 106 0.34 7.64 -3.02
CA LYS A 106 0.59 6.36 -2.37
C LYS A 106 1.03 5.36 -3.43
N PRO A 107 1.91 4.38 -3.11
CA PRO A 107 2.69 4.28 -1.87
C PRO A 107 3.61 5.49 -1.67
N ASP A 108 4.15 5.69 -0.47
CA ASP A 108 5.12 6.76 -0.25
C ASP A 108 6.50 6.36 -0.82
N ILE A 109 6.92 5.11 -0.62
CA ILE A 109 8.18 4.57 -1.12
C ILE A 109 8.03 3.09 -1.49
N ALA A 110 9.00 2.51 -2.17
CA ALA A 110 9.12 1.07 -2.37
C ALA A 110 10.28 0.49 -1.54
N SER A 111 10.12 -0.72 -1.03
CA SER A 111 11.14 -1.43 -0.24
C SER A 111 11.22 -2.89 -0.71
N PRO A 112 12.37 -3.59 -0.56
CA PRO A 112 12.46 -5.01 -0.90
C PRO A 112 11.31 -5.80 -0.29
N GLY A 113 10.66 -6.64 -1.09
CA GLY A 113 9.51 -7.41 -0.61
C GLY A 113 9.25 -8.67 -1.40
N VAL A 114 10.17 -9.08 -2.29
CA VAL A 114 10.05 -10.30 -3.09
C VAL A 114 11.25 -11.18 -2.78
N GLU A 115 10.98 -12.45 -2.49
CA GLU A 115 11.97 -13.47 -2.15
C GLU A 115 12.92 -13.07 -1.01
N VAL A 116 12.40 -12.33 -0.02
CA VAL A 116 13.19 -11.86 1.11
C VAL A 116 13.36 -13.00 2.11
N TYR A 117 14.62 -13.29 2.45
CA TYR A 117 14.95 -14.33 3.42
C TYR A 117 14.76 -13.82 4.85
N GLY A 118 14.03 -14.58 5.67
CA GLY A 118 13.73 -14.19 7.05
C GLY A 118 13.29 -15.34 7.93
N ALA A 119 13.07 -15.01 9.21
CA ALA A 119 12.58 -15.96 10.21
C ALA A 119 11.14 -16.36 9.90
N ARG A 120 10.84 -17.64 10.05
CA ARG A 120 9.54 -18.24 9.75
C ARG A 120 9.02 -18.95 10.99
N SER A 121 7.79 -18.62 11.38
CA SER A 121 7.17 -19.15 12.61
C SER A 121 7.04 -20.67 12.54
N SER A 122 7.54 -21.36 13.56
CA SER A 122 7.37 -22.81 13.75
C SER A 122 5.94 -23.21 14.14
N ALA A 123 5.12 -22.25 14.59
CA ALA A 123 3.74 -22.47 14.99
C ALA A 123 2.73 -22.28 13.84
N SER A 124 3.16 -21.76 12.69
CA SER A 124 2.27 -21.56 11.55
C SER A 124 2.08 -22.88 10.79
N LYS A 125 0.83 -23.34 10.67
CA LYS A 125 0.45 -24.52 9.86
C LYS A 125 0.78 -24.37 8.38
N PHE A 126 1.01 -23.14 7.92
CA PHE A 126 1.29 -22.79 6.53
C PHE A 126 2.79 -22.68 6.25
N ALA A 127 3.63 -22.91 7.27
CA ALA A 127 5.03 -22.57 7.23
C ALA A 127 5.91 -23.66 7.85
N LYS A 128 6.96 -24.07 7.12
CA LYS A 128 7.99 -24.92 7.72
C LYS A 128 8.76 -24.10 8.77
N PRO A 129 9.05 -24.67 9.96
CA PRO A 129 9.85 -23.99 10.98
C PRO A 129 11.24 -23.63 10.44
N GLY A 130 11.80 -22.52 10.91
CA GLY A 130 13.18 -22.11 10.62
C GLY A 130 13.25 -20.80 9.84
N PHE A 131 14.04 -20.79 8.78
CA PHE A 131 14.18 -19.64 7.89
C PHE A 131 13.64 -19.98 6.50
N GLY A 132 13.10 -18.98 5.81
CA GLY A 132 12.56 -19.14 4.47
C GLY A 132 12.53 -17.83 3.72
N ARG A 133 12.18 -17.91 2.43
CA ARG A 133 11.91 -16.76 1.59
C ARG A 133 10.41 -16.58 1.45
N GLU A 134 9.95 -15.34 1.56
CA GLU A 134 8.56 -14.96 1.39
C GLU A 134 8.48 -13.68 0.56
N SER A 135 7.30 -13.43 -0.01
CA SER A 135 7.03 -12.27 -0.86
C SER A 135 5.74 -11.55 -0.43
N GLY A 136 5.77 -10.22 -0.38
CA GLY A 136 4.61 -9.39 -0.07
C GLY A 136 4.98 -7.97 0.40
N THR A 137 4.06 -7.03 0.23
CA THR A 137 4.18 -5.66 0.75
C THR A 137 4.26 -5.60 2.28
N SER A 138 3.75 -6.62 2.98
CA SER A 138 3.95 -6.79 4.43
C SER A 138 5.43 -6.88 4.81
N ILE A 139 6.25 -7.53 3.98
CA ILE A 139 7.70 -7.66 4.23
C ILE A 139 8.39 -6.32 3.96
N SER A 140 8.02 -5.64 2.87
CA SER A 140 8.49 -4.30 2.56
C SER A 140 8.20 -3.30 3.69
N ALA A 141 7.00 -3.36 4.28
CA ALA A 141 6.63 -2.56 5.44
C ALA A 141 7.49 -2.88 6.66
N ALA A 142 7.74 -4.16 6.95
CA ALA A 142 8.59 -4.59 8.07
C ALA A 142 10.05 -4.10 7.91
N LEU A 143 10.61 -4.21 6.71
CA LEU A 143 11.96 -3.70 6.41
C LEU A 143 12.05 -2.18 6.57
N THR A 144 11.07 -1.44 6.06
CA THR A 144 11.01 0.01 6.24
C THR A 144 10.86 0.40 7.71
N ALA A 145 10.09 -0.35 8.49
CA ALA A 145 9.95 -0.13 9.92
C ALA A 145 11.29 -0.34 10.66
N GLY A 146 12.03 -1.40 10.34
CA GLY A 146 13.37 -1.63 10.89
C GLY A 146 14.36 -0.53 10.52
N ALA A 147 14.40 -0.11 9.26
CA ALA A 147 15.23 1.01 8.81
C ALA A 147 14.87 2.32 9.52
N THR A 148 13.57 2.57 9.72
CA THR A 148 13.06 3.72 10.46
C THR A 148 13.48 3.68 11.92
N ALA A 149 13.43 2.52 12.57
CA ALA A 149 13.86 2.37 13.96
C ALA A 149 15.36 2.69 14.12
N LEU A 150 16.21 2.24 13.19
CA LEU A 150 17.63 2.60 13.18
C LEU A 150 17.85 4.10 13.01
N PHE A 151 17.09 4.74 12.11
CA PHE A 151 17.16 6.18 11.89
C PHE A 151 16.76 6.98 13.15
N VAL A 152 15.65 6.58 13.79
CA VAL A 152 15.18 7.21 15.03
C VAL A 152 16.19 7.02 16.16
N ASN A 153 16.75 5.81 16.30
CA ASN A 153 17.79 5.56 17.31
C ASN A 153 19.02 6.45 17.11
N TRP A 154 19.47 6.65 15.86
CA TRP A 154 20.55 7.59 15.58
C TRP A 154 20.20 9.02 16.01
N GLY A 155 18.99 9.49 15.71
CA GLY A 155 18.55 10.83 16.13
C GLY A 155 18.48 10.99 17.65
N LEU A 156 18.08 9.95 18.38
CA LEU A 156 18.09 9.97 19.84
C LEU A 156 19.51 10.01 20.43
N GLN A 157 20.49 9.47 19.72
CA GLN A 157 21.89 9.44 20.13
C GLN A 157 22.69 10.67 19.66
N SER A 158 22.12 11.54 18.82
CA SER A 158 22.81 12.77 18.38
C SER A 158 22.91 13.79 19.51
N ASP A 159 23.86 14.71 19.43
CA ASP A 159 23.98 15.85 20.34
C ASP A 159 23.76 17.17 19.58
N PRO A 160 22.66 17.91 19.84
CA PRO A 160 21.57 17.57 20.76
C PRO A 160 20.67 16.43 20.24
N PRO A 161 19.92 15.72 21.11
CA PRO A 161 18.99 14.67 20.70
C PRO A 161 17.87 15.19 19.81
N ARG A 162 17.49 14.40 18.80
CA ARG A 162 16.40 14.69 17.86
C ARG A 162 15.27 13.70 18.02
N TYR A 163 14.06 14.23 18.23
CA TYR A 163 12.82 13.47 18.24
C TYR A 163 12.09 13.73 16.92
N PHE A 164 11.64 12.66 16.27
CA PHE A 164 10.97 12.77 14.97
C PHE A 164 9.50 12.39 15.07
N THR A 165 8.67 13.19 14.42
CA THR A 165 7.28 12.86 14.08
C THR A 165 7.22 11.92 12.88
N ASN A 166 6.09 11.24 12.71
CA ASN A 166 5.83 10.40 11.52
C ASN A 166 5.99 11.19 10.20
N ARG A 167 5.56 12.46 10.18
CA ARG A 167 5.65 13.34 9.02
C ARG A 167 7.10 13.69 8.67
N GLU A 168 7.93 13.93 9.67
CA GLU A 168 9.36 14.21 9.48
C GLU A 168 10.09 12.97 8.96
N ILE A 169 9.88 11.81 9.59
CA ILE A 169 10.44 10.53 9.13
C ILE A 169 10.04 10.27 7.68
N LYS A 170 8.74 10.38 7.37
CA LYS A 170 8.24 10.21 6.01
C LYS A 170 8.96 11.14 5.02
N SER A 171 9.07 12.42 5.36
CA SER A 171 9.72 13.41 4.49
C SER A 171 11.19 13.09 4.26
N LEU A 172 11.89 12.61 5.28
CA LEU A 172 13.29 12.20 5.20
C LEU A 172 13.48 10.93 4.37
N LEU A 173 12.63 9.91 4.57
CA LEU A 173 12.60 8.70 3.75
C LEU A 173 12.36 9.03 2.27
N ILE A 174 11.41 9.92 1.99
CA ILE A 174 11.12 10.41 0.63
C ILE A 174 12.33 11.15 0.05
N ARG A 175 12.96 12.03 0.84
CA ARG A 175 14.08 12.84 0.37
C ARG A 175 15.31 11.98 0.05
N GLY A 176 15.59 10.97 0.87
CA GLY A 176 16.66 10.00 0.65
C GLY A 176 16.31 8.87 -0.33
N ALA A 177 15.07 8.77 -0.82
CA ALA A 177 14.69 7.68 -1.72
C ALA A 177 15.52 7.69 -3.01
N THR A 178 16.04 6.51 -3.40
CA THR A 178 16.72 6.34 -4.69
C THR A 178 15.67 6.35 -5.81
N ARG A 179 15.96 7.09 -6.89
CA ARG A 179 15.07 7.25 -8.05
C ARG A 179 15.76 6.75 -9.30
N SER A 180 15.05 5.96 -10.10
CA SER A 180 15.53 5.56 -11.42
C SER A 180 15.39 6.71 -12.41
N SER A 181 16.41 6.99 -13.22
CA SER A 181 16.34 8.03 -14.25
C SER A 181 15.30 7.73 -15.35
N ASN A 182 14.87 6.47 -15.47
CA ASN A 182 13.94 6.00 -16.49
C ASN A 182 12.46 6.21 -16.10
N LEU A 183 12.19 6.67 -14.88
CA LEU A 183 10.83 6.84 -14.37
C LEU A 183 10.61 8.26 -13.87
N LEU A 184 9.39 8.76 -14.04
CA LEU A 184 8.96 10.01 -13.42
C LEU A 184 8.49 9.73 -12.01
N TYR A 185 8.88 10.60 -11.07
CA TYR A 185 8.48 10.51 -9.67
C TYR A 185 7.79 11.81 -9.24
N PRO A 186 6.80 11.74 -8.32
CA PRO A 186 6.23 10.52 -7.78
C PRO A 186 5.32 9.80 -8.79
N ASN A 187 5.24 8.46 -8.71
CA ASN A 187 4.33 7.65 -9.53
C ASN A 187 3.50 6.66 -8.67
N ARG A 188 2.56 5.97 -9.32
CA ARG A 188 1.56 5.10 -8.66
C ARG A 188 2.17 3.81 -8.12
N GLU A 189 3.28 3.37 -8.71
CA GLU A 189 3.92 2.08 -8.47
C GLU A 189 5.02 2.16 -7.40
N TRP A 190 5.87 3.17 -7.49
CA TRP A 190 7.09 3.33 -6.69
C TRP A 190 6.98 4.46 -5.67
N GLY A 191 5.89 5.23 -5.68
CA GLY A 191 5.77 6.42 -4.86
C GLY A 191 6.86 7.42 -5.22
N TYR A 192 7.67 7.79 -4.24
CA TYR A 192 8.80 8.72 -4.41
C TYR A 192 10.14 8.05 -4.72
N GLY A 193 10.23 6.72 -4.77
CA GLY A 193 11.46 5.97 -5.02
C GLY A 193 11.64 4.77 -4.09
N THR A 194 12.81 4.14 -4.13
CA THR A 194 13.16 3.01 -3.27
C THR A 194 13.82 3.47 -1.97
N LEU A 195 13.52 2.78 -0.88
CA LEU A 195 14.11 2.99 0.44
C LEU A 195 15.65 2.98 0.36
N ASN A 196 16.27 4.07 0.79
CA ASN A 196 17.72 4.17 0.93
C ASN A 196 18.05 5.00 2.18
N LEU A 197 18.29 4.29 3.28
CA LEU A 197 18.57 4.90 4.58
C LEU A 197 19.90 5.68 4.57
N TYR A 198 20.90 5.18 3.85
CA TYR A 198 22.22 5.82 3.78
C TYR A 198 22.15 7.21 3.13
N GLN A 199 21.37 7.34 2.05
CA GLN A 199 21.17 8.61 1.35
C GLN A 199 20.55 9.68 2.25
N ILE A 200 19.74 9.29 3.24
CA ILE A 200 19.15 10.25 4.19
C ILE A 200 20.25 10.98 4.95
N PHE A 201 21.29 10.26 5.40
CA PHE A 201 22.43 10.85 6.08
C PHE A 201 23.26 11.74 5.15
N GLN A 202 23.45 11.34 3.89
CA GLN A 202 24.16 12.18 2.90
C GLN A 202 23.44 13.48 2.54
N VAL A 203 22.13 13.55 2.76
CA VAL A 203 21.35 14.77 2.51
C VAL A 203 21.26 15.65 3.75
N LEU A 204 21.47 15.08 4.94
CA LEU A 204 21.45 15.78 6.22
C LEU A 204 22.82 16.28 6.69
N LEU A 205 23.90 15.63 6.24
CA LEU A 205 25.31 15.92 6.55
C LEU A 205 26.01 16.48 5.32
#